data_AF-A0A5K8A7P3-F1
#
_entry.id   AF-A0A5K8A7P3-F1
#
_cell.length_a   1.000
_cell.length_b   1.000
_cell.length_c   1.000
_cell.angle_alpha   90.00
_cell.angle_beta   90.00
_cell.angle_gamma   90.00
#
_symmetry.space_group_name_H-M   'P 1'
#
loop_
_entity.id
_entity.type
_entity.pdbx_description
1 polymer ?
#
loop_
_entity_poly.entity_id
_entity_poly.type
_entity_poly.pdbx_seq_one_letter_code
_entity_poly.pdbx_strand_id
1 'polypeptide(L)'
;MNTTDLIVLAAMAVVVAVALGAFVPITKYLFDRGLVDRNQQAPNIIDFYKTYVAHTRKTTGRIGTAFWVHAVSAGLFIVIGVGYTIFRFILPRLG
;
A
#
# COMPACT_ATOMS: atom_id res chain seq x y z
N MET A 1 -3.62 -27.27 0.99
CA MET A 1 -4.18 -25.99 0.52
C MET A 1 -5.60 -26.25 0.07
N ASN A 2 -6.60 -25.64 0.72
CA ASN A 2 -8.01 -25.79 0.38
C ASN A 2 -8.51 -24.59 -0.46
N THR A 3 -9.77 -24.62 -0.87
CA THR A 3 -10.39 -23.55 -1.69
C THR A 3 -10.32 -22.18 -0.99
N THR A 4 -10.51 -22.13 0.32
CA THR A 4 -10.39 -20.89 1.10
C THR A 4 -8.97 -20.33 1.06
N ASP A 5 -7.96 -21.19 1.19
CA ASP A 5 -6.54 -20.81 1.11
C ASP A 5 -6.24 -20.15 -0.25
N LEU A 6 -6.75 -20.73 -1.34
CA LEU A 6 -6.60 -20.18 -2.70
C LEU A 6 -7.29 -18.83 -2.88
N ILE A 7 -8.53 -18.69 -2.41
CA ILE A 7 -9.30 -17.44 -2.50
C ILE A 7 -8.58 -16.31 -1.76
N VAL A 8 -8.09 -16.59 -0.55
CA VAL A 8 -7.38 -15.58 0.25
C VAL A 8 -6.09 -15.17 -0.43
N LEU A 9 -5.28 -16.12 -0.92
CA LEU A 9 -4.05 -15.81 -1.65
C LEU A 9 -4.32 -14.99 -2.91
N ALA A 10 -5.36 -15.34 -3.67
CA ALA A 10 -5.77 -14.57 -4.86
C ALA A 10 -6.21 -13.14 -4.48
N ALA A 11 -7.02 -13.00 -3.42
CA ALA A 11 -7.45 -11.69 -2.94
C ALA A 11 -6.25 -10.83 -2.51
N MET A 12 -5.33 -11.40 -1.72
CA MET A 12 -4.09 -10.75 -1.29
C MET A 12 -3.21 -10.35 -2.49
N ALA A 13 -3.07 -11.22 -3.49
CA ALA A 13 -2.32 -10.94 -4.71
C ALA A 13 -2.92 -9.74 -5.48
N VAL A 14 -4.26 -9.66 -5.57
CA VAL A 14 -4.93 -8.53 -6.20
C VAL A 14 -4.68 -7.24 -5.42
N VAL A 15 -4.90 -7.21 -4.10
CA VAL A 15 -4.72 -5.96 -3.34
C VAL A 15 -3.27 -5.50 -3.28
N VAL A 16 -2.28 -6.41 -3.22
CA VAL A 16 -0.87 -5.99 -3.28
C VAL A 16 -0.49 -5.47 -4.66
N ALA A 17 -1.01 -6.07 -5.75
CA ALA A 17 -0.78 -5.56 -7.10
C ALA A 17 -1.37 -4.15 -7.29
N VAL A 18 -2.57 -3.90 -6.76
CA VAL A 18 -3.20 -2.56 -6.77
C VAL A 18 -2.38 -1.57 -5.94
N ALA A 19 -1.92 -1.96 -4.74
CA ALA A 19 -1.10 -1.11 -3.90
C ALA A 19 0.20 -0.71 -4.60
N LEU A 20 0.92 -1.67 -5.20
CA LEU A 20 2.14 -1.42 -5.96
C LEU A 20 1.87 -0.52 -7.18
N GLY A 21 0.81 -0.80 -7.93
CA GLY A 21 0.40 0.01 -9.08
C GLY A 21 0.08 1.45 -8.70
N ALA A 22 -0.58 1.67 -7.56
CA ALA A 22 -0.89 3.00 -7.04
C ALA A 22 0.32 3.74 -6.47
N PHE A 23 1.41 3.04 -6.13
CA PHE A 23 2.65 3.67 -5.69
C PHE A 23 3.42 4.34 -6.84
N VAL A 24 3.36 3.76 -8.04
CA VAL A 24 4.02 4.29 -9.25
C VAL A 24 3.66 5.77 -9.55
N PRO A 25 2.37 6.18 -9.62
CA PRO A 25 2.02 7.58 -9.85
C PRO A 25 2.43 8.51 -8.70
N ILE A 26 2.56 8.01 -7.46
CA ILE A 26 3.07 8.81 -6.33
C ILE A 26 4.54 9.15 -6.55
N THR A 27 5.38 8.14 -6.81
CA THR A 27 6.82 8.35 -7.01
C THR A 27 7.09 9.16 -8.27
N LYS A 28 6.40 8.86 -9.37
CA LYS A 28 6.47 9.66 -10.60
C LYS A 28 6.12 11.12 -10.35
N TYR A 29 5.03 11.39 -9.62
CA TYR A 29 4.62 12.76 -9.30
C TYR A 29 5.70 13.54 -8.54
N LEU A 30 6.32 12.90 -7.54
CA LEU A 30 7.37 13.49 -6.71
C LEU A 30 8.62 13.80 -7.54
N PHE A 31 9.04 12.83 -8.35
CA PHE A 31 10.23 12.92 -9.17
C PHE A 31 10.10 13.87 -10.36
N ASP A 32 8.93 13.96 -10.98
CA ASP A 32 8.69 14.88 -12.10
C ASP A 32 8.62 16.34 -11.64
N ARG A 33 8.40 16.56 -10.33
CA ARG A 33 8.35 17.90 -9.72
C ARG A 33 9.60 18.25 -8.91
N GLY A 34 10.62 17.39 -8.94
CA GLY A 34 11.86 17.59 -8.17
C GLY A 34 11.63 17.67 -6.65
N LEU A 35 10.54 17.08 -6.15
CA LEU A 35 10.21 17.10 -4.72
C LEU A 35 11.03 16.09 -3.92
N VAL A 36 11.64 15.12 -4.60
CA VAL A 36 12.52 14.12 -4.01
C VAL A 36 13.67 13.81 -4.97
N ASP A 37 14.85 13.52 -4.42
CA ASP A 37 16.02 13.11 -5.20
C ASP A 37 15.90 11.66 -5.67
N ARG A 38 16.07 11.45 -6.98
CA ARG A 38 16.09 10.11 -7.61
C ARG A 38 17.34 9.32 -7.27
N ASN A 39 18.42 9.99 -6.88
CA ASN A 39 19.74 9.38 -6.65
C ASN A 39 20.00 9.07 -5.17
N GLN A 40 19.03 9.33 -4.30
CA GLN A 40 19.15 9.00 -2.88
C GLN A 40 19.23 7.47 -2.71
N GLN A 41 20.35 6.96 -2.18
CA GLN A 41 20.61 5.52 -2.04
C GLN A 41 19.65 4.81 -1.06
N ALA A 42 19.13 5.53 -0.06
CA ALA A 42 18.19 5.00 0.93
C ALA A 42 17.06 6.01 1.16
N PRO A 43 16.09 6.09 0.23
CA PRO A 43 14.97 7.01 0.36
C PRO A 43 14.04 6.57 1.50
N ASN A 44 13.69 7.49 2.39
CA ASN A 44 12.70 7.22 3.41
C ASN A 44 11.29 7.28 2.80
N ILE A 45 10.65 6.11 2.69
CA ILE A 45 9.29 5.98 2.14
C ILE A 45 8.26 6.82 2.90
N ILE A 46 8.43 7.01 4.22
CA ILE A 46 7.53 7.86 5.01
C ILE A 46 7.62 9.31 4.51
N ASP A 47 8.82 9.79 4.19
CA ASP A 47 9.03 11.15 3.71
C ASP A 47 8.48 11.34 2.30
N PHE A 48 8.49 10.29 1.46
CA PHE A 48 7.80 10.31 0.17
C PHE A 48 6.31 10.56 0.34
N TYR A 49 5.66 9.80 1.23
CA TYR A 49 4.22 9.96 1.48
C TYR A 49 3.90 11.33 2.07
N LYS A 50 4.65 11.79 3.07
CA LYS A 50 4.47 13.12 3.66
C LYS A 50 4.60 14.22 2.62
N THR A 51 5.64 14.15 1.79
CA THR A 51 5.90 15.13 0.72
C THR A 51 4.79 15.13 -0.32
N TYR A 52 4.35 13.95 -0.76
CA TYR A 52 3.26 13.81 -1.72
C TYR A 52 1.94 14.38 -1.17
N VAL A 53 1.57 14.01 0.05
CA VAL A 53 0.34 14.47 0.71
C VAL A 53 0.37 15.98 0.93
N ALA A 54 1.48 16.51 1.45
CA ALA A 54 1.63 17.94 1.68
C ALA A 54 1.52 18.73 0.36
N HIS A 55 2.23 18.28 -0.68
CA HIS A 55 2.25 18.97 -1.96
C HIS A 55 0.91 18.90 -2.70
N THR A 56 0.28 17.71 -2.76
CA THR A 56 -1.04 17.55 -3.39
C THR A 56 -2.12 18.35 -2.66
N ARG A 57 -2.10 18.36 -1.32
CA ARG A 57 -3.03 19.16 -0.52
C ARG A 57 -2.84 20.65 -0.73
N LYS A 58 -1.59 21.13 -0.80
CA LYS A 58 -1.27 22.54 -1.09
C LYS A 58 -1.71 22.96 -2.50
N THR A 59 -1.58 22.08 -3.49
CA THR A 59 -1.86 22.42 -4.90
C THR A 59 -3.32 22.23 -5.32
N THR A 60 -4.02 21.25 -4.75
CA THR A 60 -5.38 20.86 -5.17
C THR A 60 -6.43 21.01 -4.07
N GLY A 61 -6.02 21.37 -2.85
CA GLY A 61 -6.88 21.38 -1.66
C GLY A 61 -7.23 19.98 -1.12
N ARG A 62 -6.79 18.90 -1.79
CA ARG A 62 -7.11 17.51 -1.44
C ARG A 62 -5.87 16.62 -1.44
N ILE A 63 -5.95 15.51 -0.72
CA ILE A 63 -4.93 14.46 -0.79
C ILE A 63 -5.09 13.73 -2.12
N GLY A 64 -3.98 13.51 -2.84
CA GLY A 64 -4.02 12.84 -4.14
C GLY A 64 -4.63 11.43 -4.07
N THR A 65 -5.52 11.11 -5.02
CA THR A 65 -6.26 9.84 -5.08
C THR A 65 -5.34 8.62 -5.07
N ALA A 66 -4.17 8.69 -5.69
CA ALA A 66 -3.20 7.60 -5.70
C ALA A 66 -2.75 7.20 -4.29
N PHE A 67 -2.59 8.16 -3.37
CA PHE A 67 -2.26 7.87 -1.97
C PHE A 67 -3.39 7.09 -1.29
N TRP A 68 -4.65 7.50 -1.50
CA TRP A 68 -5.79 6.80 -0.92
C TRP A 68 -5.91 5.37 -1.44
N VAL A 69 -5.77 5.16 -2.75
CA VAL A 69 -5.81 3.81 -3.35
C VAL A 69 -4.67 2.96 -2.77
N HIS A 70 -3.45 3.48 -2.73
CA HIS A 70 -2.32 2.76 -2.14
C HIS A 70 -2.57 2.40 -0.67
N ALA A 71 -2.93 3.39 0.16
CA ALA A 71 -3.11 3.21 1.60
C ALA A 71 -4.22 2.22 1.93
N VAL A 72 -5.37 2.30 1.24
CA VAL A 72 -6.49 1.37 1.43
C VAL A 72 -6.11 -0.03 1.00
N SER A 73 -5.49 -0.21 -0.18
CA SER A 73 -5.08 -1.52 -0.66
C SER A 73 -3.99 -2.17 0.21
N ALA A 74 -3.00 -1.40 0.65
CA ALA A 74 -1.98 -1.88 1.58
C ALA A 74 -2.58 -2.27 2.95
N GLY A 75 -3.51 -1.45 3.46
CA GLY A 75 -4.25 -1.77 4.68
C GLY A 75 -5.06 -3.06 4.56
N LEU A 76 -5.79 -3.24 3.45
CA LEU A 76 -6.53 -4.47 3.17
C LEU A 76 -5.61 -5.69 3.09
N PHE A 77 -4.46 -5.58 2.42
CA PHE A 77 -3.49 -6.67 2.37
C PHE A 77 -3.05 -7.13 3.77
N ILE A 78 -2.73 -6.18 4.65
CA ILE A 78 -2.34 -6.47 6.03
C ILE A 78 -3.50 -7.11 6.80
N VAL A 79 -4.69 -6.53 6.74
CA VAL A 79 -5.87 -7.04 7.48
C VAL A 79 -6.24 -8.45 7.01
N ILE A 80 -6.28 -8.70 5.70
CA ILE A 80 -6.57 -10.02 5.13
C ILE A 80 -5.49 -11.03 5.57
N GLY A 81 -4.21 -10.67 5.44
CA GLY A 81 -3.09 -11.56 5.79
C GLY A 81 -3.06 -11.91 7.28
N VAL A 82 -3.19 -10.91 8.15
CA VAL A 82 -3.22 -11.09 9.61
C VAL A 82 -4.45 -11.89 10.02
N GLY A 83 -5.64 -11.50 9.55
CA GLY A 83 -6.88 -12.20 9.85
C GLY A 83 -6.82 -13.66 9.43
N TYR A 84 -6.44 -13.92 8.18
CA TYR A 84 -6.28 -15.28 7.68
C TYR A 84 -5.25 -16.09 8.50
N THR A 85 -4.12 -15.49 8.86
CA THR A 85 -3.11 -16.17 9.69
C THR A 85 -3.68 -16.58 11.04
N ILE A 86 -4.42 -15.67 11.70
CA ILE A 86 -5.07 -15.95 13.00
C ILE A 86 -6.10 -17.08 12.85
N PHE A 87 -7.04 -16.95 11.92
CA PHE A 87 -8.13 -17.93 11.76
C PHE A 87 -7.64 -19.29 11.29
N ARG A 88 -6.62 -19.33 10.42
CA ARG A 88 -6.14 -20.58 9.83
C ARG A 88 -5.16 -21.32 10.73
N PHE A 89 -4.31 -20.62 11.47
CA PHE A 89 -3.18 -21.23 12.16
C PHE A 89 -3.17 -21.04 13.68
N ILE A 90 -3.79 -19.99 14.21
CA ILE A 90 -3.77 -19.71 15.66
C ILE A 90 -5.03 -20.26 16.32
N LEU A 91 -6.20 -19.85 15.84
CA LEU A 91 -7.48 -20.21 16.46
C LEU A 91 -7.70 -21.73 16.58
N PRO A 92 -7.35 -22.58 15.59
CA PRO A 92 -7.50 -24.03 15.71
C PRO A 92 -6.59 -24.70 16.75
N ARG A 93 -5.60 -23.98 17.30
CA ARG A 93 -4.70 -24.47 18.35
C ARG A 93 -5.12 -24.04 19.76
N LEU A 94 -6.15 -23.20 19.86
CA LEU A 94 -6.66 -22.66 21.12
C LEU A 94 -7.95 -23.36 21.60
N GLY A 95 -8.54 -24.23 20.77
CA GLY A 95 -9.62 -25.15 21.13
C GLY A 95 -9.11 -26.58 21.16
#